data_AF-A0A0S3RM83-F1
#
_entry.id   AF-A0A0S3RM83-F1
#
_cell.length_a   1.000
_cell.length_b   1.000
_cell.length_c   1.000
_cell.angle_alpha   90.00
_cell.angle_beta   90.00
_cell.angle_gamma   90.00
#
_symmetry.space_group_name_H-M   'P 1'
#
loop_
_entity.id
_entity.type
_entity.pdbx_description
1 polymer ?
#
loop_
_entity_poly.entity_id
_entity_poly.type
_entity_poly.pdbx_seq_one_letter_code
_entity_poly.pdbx_strand_id
1 'polypeptide(L)'
;MVWPIRSRISSLLFANSPLVASHVYESWWFSRFSGPTSSSLTRPWPKVMDWIQIDRCRTAASLPSIKEKQTESPDYCVRLDGENQGTDKGNMSDGYQNLFGLMKQRFMSFKNQKYIKELEHFQVLAEAQSPKFMVIACADSRVCPSNILGFQPGDAFMIRNIANLVPPMKNGPSECNAALQFAVTTLRVENILVIGHSSCAGIETLMNMQDDAESSVHPFSRNFIHKWVANGELAKLKTTAATAHLSFDQQCRFCEKESINQSLLNLLSYPWIEDRVRRELLSLHGGYYNFNNCSFEKWTLDFERCNVKEEGINYVVKEQDFWS
;
A
#
# COMPACT_ATOMS: atom_id res chain seq x y z
N MET A 1 73.03 1.33 31.27
CA MET A 1 72.90 -0.07 31.75
C MET A 1 72.46 -0.93 30.58
N VAL A 2 73.40 -1.70 30.02
CA VAL A 2 73.31 -3.04 29.38
C VAL A 2 72.08 -3.38 28.49
N TRP A 3 72.37 -3.57 27.19
CA TRP A 3 71.64 -4.32 26.11
C TRP A 3 71.52 -5.84 26.42
N PRO A 4 70.76 -6.75 25.73
CA PRO A 4 70.65 -6.83 24.25
C PRO A 4 69.44 -7.52 23.55
N ILE A 5 69.35 -7.25 22.24
CA ILE A 5 69.16 -8.13 21.04
C ILE A 5 68.73 -9.61 21.21
N ARG A 6 67.75 -10.04 20.37
CA ARG A 6 67.78 -11.19 19.41
C ARG A 6 66.47 -11.18 18.60
N SER A 7 66.39 -10.96 17.29
CA SER A 7 66.89 -11.71 16.12
C SER A 7 66.51 -13.20 16.10
N ARG A 8 65.55 -13.58 15.24
CA ARG A 8 65.81 -14.61 14.21
C ARG A 8 64.74 -14.66 13.09
N ILE A 9 65.27 -14.58 11.88
CA ILE A 9 64.71 -14.97 10.59
C ILE A 9 64.72 -16.50 10.47
N SER A 10 63.71 -17.10 9.82
CA SER A 10 63.89 -18.26 8.92
C SER A 10 62.63 -18.52 8.06
N SER A 11 62.64 -17.92 6.85
CA SER A 11 62.54 -18.59 5.55
C SER A 11 61.73 -19.89 5.33
N LEU A 12 60.90 -19.81 4.26
CA LEU A 12 60.79 -20.73 3.09
C LEU A 12 60.01 -22.06 3.29
N LEU A 13 59.10 -22.57 2.44
CA LEU A 13 58.74 -22.36 1.02
C LEU A 13 57.46 -23.16 0.61
N PHE A 14 56.80 -22.71 -0.48
CA PHE A 14 56.01 -23.44 -1.51
C PHE A 14 54.80 -24.33 -1.08
N ALA A 15 53.69 -24.47 -1.80
CA ALA A 15 53.38 -24.21 -3.21
C ALA A 15 51.84 -24.18 -3.47
N ASN A 16 51.49 -23.53 -4.58
CA ASN A 16 50.46 -23.87 -5.58
C ASN A 16 48.95 -23.67 -5.27
N SER A 17 48.41 -22.61 -5.87
CA SER A 17 47.11 -22.56 -6.56
C SER A 17 47.12 -23.50 -7.80
N PRO A 18 45.99 -23.88 -8.47
CA PRO A 18 44.97 -22.95 -8.99
C PRO A 18 43.49 -23.40 -8.99
N LEU A 19 42.66 -22.38 -9.24
CA LEU A 19 41.33 -22.28 -9.85
C LEU A 19 40.73 -23.52 -10.55
N VAL A 20 39.39 -23.69 -10.44
CA VAL A 20 38.40 -23.74 -11.56
C VAL A 20 36.97 -23.70 -10.99
N ALA A 21 36.10 -22.95 -11.67
CA ALA A 21 34.67 -22.79 -11.42
C ALA A 21 33.81 -23.92 -12.04
N SER A 22 32.62 -24.16 -11.52
CA SER A 22 31.41 -24.45 -12.33
C SER A 22 30.13 -24.49 -11.49
N HIS A 23 29.07 -23.93 -12.08
CA HIS A 23 27.65 -24.08 -11.75
C HIS A 23 27.20 -25.53 -11.60
N VAL A 24 26.18 -25.80 -10.77
CA VAL A 24 24.95 -26.55 -11.13
C VAL A 24 23.86 -26.38 -10.03
N TYR A 25 22.64 -26.15 -10.51
CA TYR A 25 21.32 -26.15 -9.84
C TYR A 25 20.90 -27.58 -9.44
N GLU A 26 20.21 -27.78 -8.31
CA GLU A 26 18.97 -28.60 -8.22
C GLU A 26 18.55 -28.99 -6.78
N SER A 27 17.28 -28.72 -6.51
CA SER A 27 16.27 -29.52 -5.78
C SER A 27 16.64 -30.30 -4.51
N TRP A 28 16.01 -29.93 -3.39
CA TRP A 28 15.65 -30.88 -2.33
C TRP A 28 14.14 -30.75 -2.04
N TRP A 29 13.39 -31.75 -2.49
CA TRP A 29 12.00 -31.99 -2.12
C TRP A 29 11.92 -33.05 -1.01
N PHE A 30 10.88 -32.92 -0.19
CA PHE A 30 10.27 -33.91 0.70
C PHE A 30 11.06 -34.44 1.92
N SER A 31 10.52 -34.14 3.10
CA SER A 31 10.45 -35.12 4.18
C SER A 31 9.03 -35.12 4.77
N ARG A 32 8.40 -36.30 4.66
CA ARG A 32 7.12 -36.68 5.23
C ARG A 32 7.24 -36.81 6.75
N PHE A 33 6.24 -36.35 7.49
CA PHE A 33 5.92 -36.87 8.81
C PHE A 33 4.46 -37.31 8.86
N SER A 34 4.23 -38.49 9.43
CA SER A 34 2.94 -39.17 9.50
C SER A 34 2.39 -39.15 10.94
N GLY A 35 1.16 -38.63 11.11
CA GLY A 35 0.16 -38.96 12.15
C GLY A 35 0.37 -38.46 13.59
N PRO A 36 -0.68 -38.43 14.46
CA PRO A 36 -1.98 -39.09 14.32
C PRO A 36 -3.24 -38.19 14.49
N THR A 37 -4.38 -38.86 14.31
CA THR A 37 -5.78 -38.44 14.24
C THR A 37 -6.38 -37.80 15.50
N SER A 38 -7.18 -36.74 15.34
CA SER A 38 -8.44 -36.56 16.07
C SER A 38 -9.40 -35.65 15.31
N SER A 39 -10.68 -36.03 15.35
CA SER A 39 -11.80 -35.40 14.66
C SER A 39 -12.13 -34.02 15.24
N SER A 40 -12.00 -32.97 14.44
CA SER A 40 -12.74 -31.73 14.63
C SER A 40 -13.14 -31.17 13.27
N LEU A 41 -14.39 -30.75 13.15
CA LEU A 41 -14.97 -30.08 11.99
C LEU A 41 -14.20 -28.78 11.72
N THR A 42 -13.11 -28.90 10.96
CA THR A 42 -12.39 -27.76 10.41
C THR A 42 -13.08 -27.39 9.10
N ARG A 43 -13.67 -26.18 9.06
CA ARG A 43 -13.97 -25.55 7.78
C ARG A 43 -12.63 -25.48 7.01
N PRO A 44 -12.52 -26.02 5.79
CA PRO A 44 -11.29 -25.88 5.03
C PRO A 44 -11.05 -24.39 4.81
N TRP A 45 -9.84 -23.92 5.14
CA TRP A 45 -9.35 -22.70 4.52
C TRP A 45 -9.46 -22.85 2.99
N PRO A 46 -9.73 -21.77 2.23
CA PRO A 46 -9.73 -21.86 0.78
C PRO A 46 -8.43 -22.54 0.36
N LYS A 47 -8.54 -23.69 -0.32
CA LYS A 47 -7.38 -24.38 -0.88
C LYS A 47 -6.59 -23.33 -1.65
N VAL A 48 -5.27 -23.34 -1.50
CA VAL A 48 -4.35 -22.55 -2.33
C VAL A 48 -4.90 -22.61 -3.76
N MET A 49 -5.39 -21.46 -4.25
CA MET A 49 -6.20 -21.41 -5.46
C MET A 49 -5.41 -21.99 -6.62
N ASP A 50 -6.00 -22.98 -7.29
CA ASP A 50 -5.41 -23.57 -8.49
C ASP A 50 -5.50 -22.55 -9.64
N TRP A 51 -4.47 -22.48 -10.48
CA TRP A 51 -4.33 -21.42 -11.51
C TRP A 51 -5.53 -21.36 -12.47
N ILE A 52 -6.19 -22.50 -12.69
CA ILE A 52 -7.39 -22.66 -13.53
C ILE A 52 -8.60 -21.91 -12.96
N GLN A 53 -8.71 -21.78 -11.63
CA GLN A 53 -9.84 -21.13 -10.97
C GLN A 53 -9.74 -19.60 -11.07
N ILE A 54 -8.53 -19.04 -11.03
CA ILE A 54 -8.28 -17.60 -11.26
C ILE A 54 -8.68 -17.20 -12.68
N ASP A 55 -8.34 -18.01 -13.70
CA ASP A 55 -8.73 -17.74 -15.09
C ASP A 55 -10.25 -17.83 -15.29
N ARG A 56 -10.94 -18.76 -14.61
CA ARG A 56 -12.41 -18.84 -14.63
C ARG A 56 -13.06 -17.60 -14.01
N CYS A 57 -12.52 -17.08 -12.90
CA CYS A 57 -13.00 -15.84 -12.28
C CYS A 57 -12.75 -14.60 -13.14
N ARG A 58 -11.62 -14.53 -13.87
CA ARG A 58 -11.37 -13.47 -14.86
C ARG A 58 -12.41 -13.47 -15.98
N THR A 59 -12.85 -14.66 -16.39
CA THR A 59 -13.87 -14.82 -17.43
C THR A 59 -15.26 -14.44 -16.92
N ALA A 60 -15.58 -14.76 -15.66
CA ALA A 60 -16.87 -14.39 -15.02
C ALA A 60 -16.98 -12.89 -14.68
N ALA A 61 -15.86 -12.21 -14.41
CA ALA A 61 -15.83 -10.76 -14.17
C ALA A 61 -16.05 -9.92 -15.45
N SER A 62 -16.15 -10.56 -16.62
CA SER A 62 -16.41 -9.92 -17.91
C SER A 62 -17.92 -9.88 -18.22
N LEU A 63 -18.73 -9.26 -17.36
CA LEU A 63 -20.15 -9.00 -17.65
C LEU A 63 -20.33 -7.65 -18.36
N PRO A 64 -21.29 -7.53 -19.30
CA PRO A 64 -21.48 -6.32 -20.08
C PRO A 64 -21.98 -5.15 -19.20
N SER A 65 -21.48 -3.95 -19.50
CA SER A 65 -21.94 -2.68 -18.92
C SER A 65 -23.46 -2.55 -19.08
N ILE A 66 -24.19 -2.73 -17.97
CA ILE A 66 -25.61 -2.44 -17.91
C ILE A 66 -25.74 -0.92 -17.92
N LYS A 67 -26.02 -0.36 -19.10
CA LYS A 67 -26.59 0.98 -19.22
C LYS A 67 -28.03 0.91 -18.72
N GLU A 68 -28.31 1.44 -17.53
CA GLU A 68 -29.68 1.79 -17.19
C GLU A 68 -29.79 3.01 -16.25
N LYS A 69 -30.58 3.97 -16.77
CA LYS A 69 -31.23 5.15 -16.17
C LYS A 69 -30.85 5.54 -14.74
N GLN A 70 -30.23 6.71 -14.64
CA GLN A 70 -30.28 7.55 -13.45
C GLN A 70 -31.74 7.90 -13.12
N THR A 71 -32.31 7.20 -12.15
CA THR A 71 -33.35 7.78 -11.30
C THR A 71 -32.68 8.30 -10.05
N GLU A 72 -32.63 9.63 -9.94
CA GLU A 72 -32.20 10.36 -8.75
C GLU A 72 -32.89 9.78 -7.51
N SER A 73 -32.08 9.28 -6.58
CA SER A 73 -32.54 8.87 -5.25
C SER A 73 -32.18 10.01 -4.29
N PRO A 74 -33.10 10.48 -3.43
CA PRO A 74 -32.79 11.61 -2.58
C PRO A 74 -31.75 11.20 -1.53
N ASP A 75 -30.75 12.06 -1.39
CA ASP A 75 -29.71 12.03 -0.37
C ASP A 75 -30.38 12.10 1.02
N TYR A 76 -30.55 10.94 1.67
CA TYR A 76 -31.11 10.89 3.01
C TYR A 76 -30.01 11.19 4.02
N CYS A 77 -29.76 12.49 4.20
CA CYS A 77 -29.13 12.98 5.41
C CYS A 77 -30.08 12.64 6.57
N VAL A 78 -29.69 11.68 7.42
CA VAL A 78 -30.43 11.36 8.64
C VAL A 78 -30.33 12.57 9.57
N ARG A 79 -31.32 13.46 9.49
CA ARG A 79 -31.61 14.43 10.55
C ARG A 79 -32.05 13.65 11.77
N LEU A 80 -31.29 13.76 12.84
CA LEU A 80 -31.71 13.32 14.16
C LEU A 80 -32.69 14.36 14.71
N ASP A 81 -33.98 14.21 14.38
CA ASP A 81 -35.03 14.93 15.11
C ASP A 81 -35.20 14.21 16.45
N GLY A 82 -34.57 14.77 17.48
CA GLY A 82 -34.69 14.34 18.86
C GLY A 82 -35.95 14.94 19.49
N GLU A 83 -37.04 14.20 19.48
CA GLU A 83 -38.09 14.35 20.49
C GLU A 83 -38.01 13.18 21.46
N ASN A 84 -37.42 13.42 22.63
CA ASN A 84 -37.90 12.78 23.84
C ASN A 84 -37.59 13.66 25.04
N GLN A 85 -38.66 14.18 25.64
CA GLN A 85 -38.64 14.78 26.96
C GLN A 85 -38.28 13.69 27.98
N GLY A 86 -37.28 13.96 28.81
CA GLY A 86 -36.90 13.04 29.87
C GLY A 86 -35.55 13.41 30.44
N THR A 87 -35.58 14.17 31.53
CA THR A 87 -34.44 14.42 32.41
C THR A 87 -33.74 13.12 32.77
N ASP A 88 -32.50 12.93 32.35
CA ASP A 88 -31.58 12.09 33.13
C ASP A 88 -30.12 12.50 32.96
N LYS A 89 -29.40 12.45 34.07
CA LYS A 89 -28.01 12.88 34.21
C LYS A 89 -27.14 11.90 33.42
N GLY A 90 -26.65 12.34 32.27
CA GLY A 90 -25.91 11.54 31.30
C GLY A 90 -24.71 10.81 31.91
N ASN A 91 -24.84 9.50 32.02
CA ASN A 91 -23.74 8.57 32.25
C ASN A 91 -22.92 8.48 30.95
N MET A 92 -21.62 8.79 31.03
CA MET A 92 -20.67 8.77 29.91
C MET A 92 -20.53 7.39 29.22
N SER A 93 -21.14 6.34 29.78
CA SER A 93 -21.16 4.97 29.25
C SER A 93 -22.18 4.72 28.14
N ASP A 94 -23.21 5.56 27.98
CA ASP A 94 -24.26 5.35 26.96
C ASP A 94 -23.81 5.70 25.54
N GLY A 95 -22.84 6.63 25.40
CA GLY A 95 -22.35 7.08 24.09
C GLY A 95 -21.59 6.01 23.30
N TYR A 96 -20.78 5.19 23.98
CA TYR A 96 -20.00 4.12 23.32
C TYR A 96 -20.85 2.91 22.94
N GLN A 97 -21.86 2.57 23.75
CA GLN A 97 -22.82 1.51 23.42
C GLN A 97 -23.64 1.84 22.16
N ASN A 98 -23.83 3.14 21.86
CA ASN A 98 -24.53 3.60 20.67
C ASN A 98 -23.70 3.42 19.37
N LEU A 99 -22.36 3.56 19.40
CA LEU A 99 -21.54 3.46 18.18
C LEU A 99 -21.59 2.08 17.52
N PHE A 100 -21.51 1.00 18.31
CA PHE A 100 -21.67 -0.35 17.77
C PHE A 100 -23.12 -0.63 17.33
N GLY A 101 -24.11 0.00 17.98
CA GLY A 101 -25.50 0.02 17.51
C GLY A 101 -25.63 0.63 16.11
N LEU A 102 -25.03 1.80 15.89
CA LEU A 102 -24.98 2.45 14.59
C LEU A 102 -24.22 1.61 13.55
N MET A 103 -23.11 0.99 13.94
CA MET A 103 -22.36 0.08 13.07
C MET A 103 -23.21 -1.12 12.64
N LYS A 104 -23.96 -1.72 13.58
CA LYS A 104 -24.92 -2.79 13.28
C LYS A 104 -25.99 -2.30 12.31
N GLN A 105 -26.57 -1.12 12.51
CA GLN A 105 -27.54 -0.55 11.58
C GLN A 105 -26.95 -0.34 10.17
N ARG A 106 -25.74 0.20 10.07
CA ARG A 106 -25.01 0.35 8.79
C ARG A 106 -24.80 -0.99 8.09
N PHE A 107 -24.38 -2.02 8.83
CA PHE A 107 -24.21 -3.37 8.29
C PHE A 107 -25.55 -3.97 7.80
N MET A 108 -26.62 -3.82 8.58
CA MET A 108 -27.94 -4.30 8.18
C MET A 108 -28.47 -3.57 6.94
N SER A 109 -28.19 -2.26 6.82
CA SER A 109 -28.49 -1.50 5.62
C SER A 109 -27.71 -2.03 4.41
N PHE A 110 -26.39 -2.20 4.53
CA PHE A 110 -25.56 -2.82 3.48
C PHE A 110 -26.10 -4.19 3.06
N LYS A 111 -26.47 -5.04 4.03
CA LYS A 111 -27.04 -6.36 3.75
C LYS A 111 -28.31 -6.25 2.89
N ASN A 112 -29.25 -5.42 3.30
CA ASN A 112 -30.57 -5.35 2.66
C ASN A 112 -30.56 -4.56 1.35
N GLN A 113 -29.74 -3.50 1.27
CA GLN A 113 -29.74 -2.58 0.15
C GLN A 113 -28.72 -2.92 -0.94
N LYS A 114 -27.66 -3.67 -0.60
CA LYS A 114 -26.59 -4.02 -1.54
C LYS A 114 -26.43 -5.53 -1.66
N TYR A 115 -26.09 -6.23 -0.57
CA TYR A 115 -25.78 -7.66 -0.63
C TYR A 115 -26.93 -8.51 -1.18
N ILE A 116 -28.15 -8.34 -0.68
CA ILE A 116 -29.32 -9.12 -1.13
C ILE A 116 -29.70 -8.76 -2.58
N LYS A 117 -29.56 -7.49 -2.98
CA LYS A 117 -29.90 -7.04 -4.34
C LYS A 117 -28.89 -7.52 -5.39
N GLU A 118 -27.63 -7.65 -5.00
CA GLU A 118 -26.52 -8.09 -5.85
C GLU A 118 -26.04 -9.50 -5.47
N LEU A 119 -26.96 -10.38 -5.04
CA LEU A 119 -26.60 -11.66 -4.42
C LEU A 119 -25.73 -12.55 -5.32
N GLU A 120 -26.00 -12.57 -6.63
CA GLU A 120 -25.21 -13.33 -7.60
C GLU A 120 -23.75 -12.84 -7.65
N HIS A 121 -23.52 -11.53 -7.66
CA HIS A 121 -22.18 -10.95 -7.59
C HIS A 121 -21.44 -11.38 -6.32
N PHE A 122 -22.08 -11.28 -5.16
CA PHE A 122 -21.47 -11.71 -3.90
C PHE A 122 -21.25 -13.22 -3.79
N GLN A 123 -22.06 -14.04 -4.47
CA GLN A 123 -21.83 -15.48 -4.57
C GLN A 123 -20.57 -15.78 -5.39
N VAL A 124 -20.34 -15.07 -6.50
CA VAL A 124 -19.09 -15.20 -7.27
C VAL A 124 -17.89 -14.77 -6.41
N LEU A 125 -18.00 -13.65 -5.71
CA LEU A 125 -16.93 -13.15 -4.83
C LEU A 125 -16.64 -14.07 -3.63
N ALA A 126 -17.62 -14.85 -3.18
CA ALA A 126 -17.43 -15.82 -2.11
C ALA A 126 -16.52 -16.99 -2.53
N GLU A 127 -16.47 -17.30 -3.83
CA GLU A 127 -15.59 -18.33 -4.38
C GLU A 127 -14.17 -17.82 -4.60
N ALA A 128 -14.00 -16.62 -5.16
CA ALA A 128 -12.70 -16.00 -5.33
C ALA A 128 -12.75 -14.49 -5.59
N GLN A 129 -11.59 -13.85 -5.45
CA GLN A 129 -11.36 -12.46 -5.86
C GLN A 129 -10.45 -12.39 -7.08
N SER A 130 -10.70 -11.43 -7.97
CA SER A 130 -9.84 -11.12 -9.12
C SER A 130 -9.81 -9.60 -9.39
N PRO A 131 -9.34 -8.79 -8.43
CA PRO A 131 -9.31 -7.34 -8.59
C PRO A 131 -8.39 -6.90 -9.72
N LYS A 132 -8.78 -5.83 -10.40
CA LYS A 132 -7.97 -5.20 -11.46
C LYS A 132 -7.00 -4.16 -10.91
N PHE A 133 -7.32 -3.61 -9.75
CA PHE A 133 -6.52 -2.60 -9.07
C PHE A 133 -5.90 -3.14 -7.79
N MET A 134 -4.66 -2.76 -7.53
CA MET A 134 -4.16 -2.59 -6.18
C MET A 134 -4.20 -1.09 -5.83
N VAL A 135 -4.71 -0.76 -4.65
CA VAL A 135 -4.76 0.64 -4.17
C VAL A 135 -3.96 0.77 -2.88
N ILE A 136 -3.11 1.79 -2.85
CA ILE A 136 -2.32 2.19 -1.68
C ILE A 136 -2.79 3.58 -1.30
N ALA A 137 -3.46 3.70 -0.16
CA ALA A 137 -4.05 4.97 0.27
C ALA A 137 -3.70 5.29 1.72
N CYS A 138 -3.96 6.52 2.15
CA CYS A 138 -3.66 6.91 3.52
C CYS A 138 -4.67 6.26 4.48
N ALA A 139 -4.25 5.94 5.70
CA ALA A 139 -5.11 5.49 6.79
C ALA A 139 -6.04 6.59 7.33
N ASP A 140 -5.87 7.84 6.87
CA ASP A 140 -6.70 8.99 7.22
C ASP A 140 -8.20 8.70 7.03
N SER A 141 -9.01 8.97 8.06
CA SER A 141 -10.42 8.60 8.10
C SER A 141 -11.29 9.30 7.04
N ARG A 142 -10.79 10.38 6.42
CA ARG A 142 -11.52 11.21 5.45
C ARG A 142 -11.42 10.70 4.00
N VAL A 143 -10.48 9.80 3.70
CA VAL A 143 -10.05 9.50 2.31
C VAL A 143 -10.21 8.03 1.93
N CYS A 144 -11.32 7.39 2.34
CA CYS A 144 -11.59 6.00 2.00
C CYS A 144 -11.76 5.82 0.48
N PRO A 145 -10.86 5.08 -0.22
CA PRO A 145 -10.89 4.99 -1.70
C PRO A 145 -12.19 4.42 -2.25
N SER A 146 -12.78 3.42 -1.59
CA SER A 146 -14.05 2.84 -2.01
C SER A 146 -15.20 3.86 -2.01
N ASN A 147 -15.19 4.81 -1.07
CA ASN A 147 -16.19 5.86 -1.01
C ASN A 147 -15.96 6.93 -2.07
N ILE A 148 -14.73 7.41 -2.22
CA ILE A 148 -14.43 8.57 -3.06
C ILE A 148 -14.29 8.22 -4.55
N LEU A 149 -13.89 6.99 -4.89
CA LEU A 149 -13.74 6.50 -6.28
C LEU A 149 -14.81 5.47 -6.67
N GLY A 150 -15.72 5.12 -5.76
CA GLY A 150 -16.82 4.21 -6.06
C GLY A 150 -16.42 2.75 -6.29
N PHE A 151 -15.26 2.30 -5.80
CA PHE A 151 -14.88 0.88 -5.91
C PHE A 151 -15.90 -0.04 -5.24
N GLN A 152 -16.35 -1.04 -5.98
CA GLN A 152 -17.24 -2.10 -5.52
C GLN A 152 -16.43 -3.26 -4.91
N PRO A 153 -17.07 -4.13 -4.11
CA PRO A 153 -16.44 -5.38 -3.68
C PRO A 153 -15.91 -6.17 -4.88
N GLY A 154 -14.64 -6.53 -4.83
CA GLY A 154 -13.94 -7.24 -5.91
C GLY A 154 -13.12 -6.37 -6.85
N ASP A 155 -13.32 -5.04 -6.88
CA ASP A 155 -12.63 -4.18 -7.86
C ASP A 155 -11.15 -3.94 -7.52
N ALA A 156 -10.86 -3.74 -6.23
CA ALA A 156 -9.56 -3.32 -5.75
C ALA A 156 -9.09 -4.10 -4.53
N PHE A 157 -7.84 -4.55 -4.56
CA PHE A 157 -7.10 -5.04 -3.40
C PHE A 157 -6.41 -3.86 -2.72
N MET A 158 -6.72 -3.56 -1.46
CA MET A 158 -6.31 -2.30 -0.84
C MET A 158 -5.41 -2.50 0.38
N ILE A 159 -4.40 -1.64 0.50
CA ILE A 159 -3.71 -1.37 1.76
C ILE A 159 -3.85 0.10 2.14
N ARG A 160 -3.89 0.36 3.45
CA ARG A 160 -3.95 1.71 3.97
C ARG A 160 -2.90 1.89 5.07
N ASN A 161 -2.00 2.84 4.89
CA ASN A 161 -0.93 3.13 5.85
C ASN A 161 -0.79 4.65 6.06
N ILE A 162 0.08 5.07 6.98
CA ILE A 162 0.28 6.51 7.22
C ILE A 162 0.97 7.14 6.00
N ALA A 163 0.37 8.19 5.44
CA ALA A 163 0.89 8.92 4.28
C ALA A 163 1.04 8.10 2.99
N ASN A 164 0.29 6.99 2.83
CA ASN A 164 0.23 6.19 1.59
C ASN A 164 1.60 5.86 0.98
N LEU A 165 2.60 5.64 1.84
CA LEU A 165 3.98 5.46 1.42
C LEU A 165 4.20 4.02 0.96
N VAL A 166 5.01 3.89 -0.09
CA VAL A 166 5.60 2.61 -0.51
C VAL A 166 7.06 2.60 -0.06
N PRO A 167 7.46 1.73 0.87
CA PRO A 167 8.86 1.60 1.25
C PRO A 167 9.67 0.97 0.08
N PRO A 168 10.93 1.38 -0.15
CA PRO A 168 11.83 0.65 -1.04
C PRO A 168 11.99 -0.80 -0.60
N MET A 169 12.14 -1.74 -1.55
CA MET A 169 12.28 -3.17 -1.24
C MET A 169 13.47 -3.47 -0.29
N LYS A 170 14.56 -2.70 -0.39
CA LYS A 170 15.77 -2.85 0.43
C LYS A 170 15.56 -2.57 1.93
N ASN A 171 14.47 -1.89 2.31
CA ASN A 171 14.21 -1.52 3.70
C ASN A 171 13.70 -2.69 4.57
N GLY A 172 13.60 -3.90 4.00
CA GLY A 172 13.14 -5.10 4.70
C GLY A 172 11.62 -5.30 4.61
N PRO A 173 11.09 -6.34 5.28
CA PRO A 173 9.68 -6.70 5.18
C PRO A 173 8.78 -5.69 5.89
N SER A 174 7.68 -5.34 5.24
CA SER A 174 6.54 -4.62 5.82
C SER A 174 5.22 -5.21 5.29
N GLU A 175 4.10 -4.84 5.90
CA GLU A 175 2.76 -5.18 5.41
C GLU A 175 2.56 -4.75 3.95
N CYS A 176 3.16 -3.61 3.56
CA CYS A 176 3.13 -3.12 2.18
C CYS A 176 3.86 -4.07 1.21
N ASN A 177 5.06 -4.57 1.58
CA ASN A 177 5.80 -5.53 0.74
C ASN A 177 5.00 -6.82 0.51
N ALA A 178 4.40 -7.37 1.57
CA ALA A 178 3.63 -8.61 1.48
C ALA A 178 2.36 -8.42 0.63
N ALA A 179 1.63 -7.32 0.84
CA ALA A 179 0.45 -6.98 0.06
C ALA A 179 0.77 -6.75 -1.43
N LEU A 180 1.85 -6.03 -1.72
CA LEU A 180 2.33 -5.79 -3.08
C LEU A 180 2.65 -7.13 -3.77
N GLN A 181 3.39 -8.02 -3.11
CA GLN A 181 3.75 -9.33 -3.67
C GLN A 181 2.49 -10.16 -3.95
N PHE A 182 1.55 -10.23 -3.01
CA PHE A 182 0.31 -10.96 -3.18
C PHE A 182 -0.54 -10.41 -4.33
N ALA A 183 -0.73 -9.09 -4.39
CA ALA A 183 -1.53 -8.46 -5.42
C ALA A 183 -0.97 -8.69 -6.84
N VAL A 184 0.35 -8.60 -7.00
CA VAL A 184 0.96 -8.64 -8.33
C VAL A 184 1.32 -10.06 -8.77
N THR A 185 1.79 -10.92 -7.86
CA THR A 185 2.23 -12.28 -8.22
C THR A 185 1.11 -13.31 -8.11
N THR A 186 0.18 -13.15 -7.15
CA THR A 186 -0.94 -14.06 -6.94
C THR A 186 -2.19 -13.57 -7.66
N LEU A 187 -2.69 -12.37 -7.32
CA LEU A 187 -3.92 -11.82 -7.92
C LEU A 187 -3.69 -11.30 -9.36
N ARG A 188 -2.44 -10.98 -9.70
CA ARG A 188 -2.00 -10.47 -11.00
C ARG A 188 -2.84 -9.26 -11.41
N VAL A 189 -2.96 -8.29 -10.50
CA VAL A 189 -3.57 -6.98 -10.79
C VAL A 189 -2.91 -6.33 -12.01
N GLU A 190 -3.65 -5.47 -12.69
CA GLU A 190 -3.24 -4.79 -13.91
C GLU A 190 -2.84 -3.33 -13.62
N ASN A 191 -3.27 -2.78 -12.48
CA ASN A 191 -3.03 -1.40 -12.10
C ASN A 191 -2.61 -1.31 -10.63
N ILE A 192 -1.59 -0.52 -10.31
CA ILE A 192 -1.30 -0.05 -8.94
C ILE A 192 -1.58 1.45 -8.89
N LEU A 193 -2.47 1.87 -8.00
CA LEU A 193 -2.81 3.27 -7.77
C LEU A 193 -2.38 3.71 -6.36
N VAL A 194 -1.45 4.66 -6.28
CA VAL A 194 -1.02 5.29 -5.03
C VAL A 194 -1.78 6.61 -4.87
N ILE A 195 -2.62 6.71 -3.84
CA ILE A 195 -3.49 7.86 -3.60
C ILE A 195 -3.00 8.66 -2.39
N GLY A 196 -2.42 9.83 -2.66
CA GLY A 196 -2.20 10.87 -1.65
C GLY A 196 -3.40 11.79 -1.52
N HIS A 197 -3.34 12.71 -0.55
CA HIS A 197 -4.45 13.61 -0.28
C HIS A 197 -4.01 14.91 0.36
N SER A 198 -4.88 15.92 0.30
CA SER A 198 -4.69 17.20 0.96
C SER A 198 -4.61 17.10 2.49
N SER A 199 -3.82 17.96 3.11
CA SER A 199 -3.70 18.09 4.57
C SER A 199 -3.39 16.76 5.27
N CYS A 200 -2.38 16.05 4.76
CA CYS A 200 -1.94 14.77 5.27
C CYS A 200 -1.00 14.93 6.48
N ALA A 201 -1.48 14.57 7.67
CA ALA A 201 -0.69 14.65 8.91
C ALA A 201 0.59 13.80 8.87
N GLY A 202 0.61 12.70 8.10
CA GLY A 202 1.82 11.89 7.92
C GLY A 202 2.92 12.62 7.13
N ILE A 203 2.53 13.36 6.10
CA ILE A 203 3.44 14.21 5.33
C ILE A 203 3.86 15.44 6.13
N GLU A 204 2.93 16.05 6.86
CA GLU A 204 3.27 17.13 7.79
C GLU A 204 4.30 16.69 8.84
N THR A 205 4.14 15.48 9.40
CA THR A 205 5.12 14.90 10.33
C THR A 205 6.48 14.71 9.65
N LEU A 206 6.51 14.16 8.43
CA LEU A 206 7.73 14.02 7.65
C LEU A 206 8.44 15.36 7.41
N MET A 207 7.70 16.39 6.99
CA MET A 207 8.26 17.72 6.71
C MET A 207 8.76 18.43 7.97
N ASN A 208 8.18 18.13 9.15
CA ASN A 208 8.63 18.65 10.44
C ASN A 208 9.83 17.92 11.04
N MET A 209 10.21 16.75 10.51
CA MET A 209 11.40 16.05 11.02
C MET A 209 12.66 16.87 10.71
N GLN A 210 13.50 17.09 11.72
CA GLN A 210 14.79 17.74 11.54
C GLN A 210 15.79 16.74 10.93
N ASP A 211 16.72 17.23 10.11
CA ASP A 211 17.76 16.42 9.45
C ASP A 211 18.88 15.98 10.40
N ASP A 212 18.69 16.15 11.71
CA ASP A 212 19.74 16.05 12.70
C ASP A 212 20.20 14.61 12.90
N ALA A 213 21.44 14.37 12.46
CA ALA A 213 22.26 13.20 12.75
C ALA A 213 22.47 12.96 14.26
N GLU A 214 22.07 13.89 15.13
CA GLU A 214 22.22 13.82 16.60
C GLU A 214 21.03 13.16 17.35
N SER A 215 20.04 12.61 16.64
CA SER A 215 19.02 11.76 17.30
C SER A 215 19.57 10.44 17.88
N SER A 216 20.89 10.22 17.80
CA SER A 216 21.63 9.15 18.50
C SER A 216 21.66 9.29 20.03
N VAL A 217 21.13 10.36 20.63
CA VAL A 217 21.19 10.56 22.11
C VAL A 217 20.07 9.84 22.88
N HIS A 218 19.04 9.31 22.22
CA HIS A 218 18.08 8.40 22.88
C HIS A 218 17.82 7.12 22.08
N PRO A 219 18.46 5.99 22.46
CA PRO A 219 18.24 4.65 21.88
C PRO A 219 16.79 4.15 21.99
N PHE A 220 15.93 4.91 22.66
CA PHE A 220 14.52 4.65 22.94
C PHE A 220 13.57 5.67 22.30
N SER A 221 14.01 6.41 21.26
CA SER A 221 13.11 7.08 20.32
C SER A 221 12.26 6.01 19.60
N ARG A 222 11.22 5.54 20.30
CA ARG A 222 10.23 4.55 19.87
C ARG A 222 9.13 5.20 19.03
N ASN A 223 9.46 6.26 18.31
CA ASN A 223 8.50 6.93 17.45
C ASN A 223 8.36 6.13 16.14
N PHE A 224 7.47 5.15 16.16
CA PHE A 224 7.15 4.33 14.99
C PHE A 224 6.66 5.18 13.81
N ILE A 225 6.03 6.34 14.08
CA ILE A 225 5.59 7.27 13.04
C ILE A 225 6.80 7.86 12.34
N HIS A 226 7.78 8.41 13.07
CA HIS A 226 9.00 8.99 12.46
C HIS A 226 9.77 7.95 11.65
N LYS A 227 9.96 6.74 12.20
CA LYS A 227 10.61 5.63 11.49
C LYS A 227 9.86 5.23 10.22
N TRP A 228 8.53 5.26 10.26
CA TRP A 228 7.70 4.93 9.12
C TRP A 228 7.73 6.03 8.05
N VAL A 229 7.49 7.29 8.41
CA VAL A 229 7.42 8.38 7.44
C VAL A 229 8.77 8.69 6.81
N ALA A 230 9.89 8.30 7.44
CA ALA A 230 11.23 8.31 6.84
C ALA A 230 11.34 7.52 5.52
N ASN A 231 10.38 6.64 5.19
CA ASN A 231 10.30 6.06 3.85
C ASN A 231 10.03 7.11 2.75
N GLY A 232 9.54 8.30 3.12
CA GLY A 232 9.34 9.46 2.25
C GLY A 232 10.50 10.47 2.26
N GLU A 233 11.64 10.18 2.90
CA GLU A 233 12.74 11.14 3.08
C GLU A 233 13.21 11.75 1.75
N LEU A 234 13.30 10.96 0.68
CA LEU A 234 13.70 11.47 -0.63
C LEU A 234 12.68 12.46 -1.22
N ALA A 235 11.39 12.27 -0.93
CA ALA A 235 10.36 13.23 -1.33
C ALA A 235 10.46 14.54 -0.54
N LYS A 236 10.75 14.46 0.76
CA LYS A 236 11.04 15.63 1.61
C LYS A 236 12.23 16.41 1.08
N LEU A 237 13.36 15.76 0.83
CA LEU A 237 14.57 16.41 0.31
C LEU A 237 14.31 17.17 -1.00
N LYS A 238 13.64 16.53 -1.97
CA LYS A 238 13.25 17.17 -3.23
C LYS A 238 12.28 18.34 -3.01
N THR A 239 11.32 18.17 -2.11
CA THR A 239 10.35 19.22 -1.77
C THR A 239 11.05 20.43 -1.16
N THR A 240 11.88 20.23 -0.14
CA THR A 240 12.64 21.30 0.52
C THR A 240 13.49 22.05 -0.50
N ALA A 241 14.19 21.35 -1.39
CA ALA A 241 14.99 21.97 -2.44
C ALA A 241 14.15 22.81 -3.41
N ALA A 242 12.96 22.33 -3.81
CA ALA A 242 12.09 23.03 -4.77
C ALA A 242 11.26 24.16 -4.15
N THR A 243 10.96 24.08 -2.86
CA THR A 243 9.92 24.90 -2.21
C THR A 243 10.39 25.67 -0.96
N ALA A 244 11.70 25.78 -0.72
CA ALA A 244 12.27 26.51 0.43
C ALA A 244 11.75 27.95 0.61
N HIS A 245 11.30 28.60 -0.47
CA HIS A 245 10.77 29.96 -0.47
C HIS A 245 9.26 30.05 -0.14
N LEU A 246 8.57 28.91 -0.04
CA LEU A 246 7.14 28.83 0.23
C LEU A 246 6.85 28.63 1.73
N SER A 247 5.62 28.93 2.14
CA SER A 247 5.15 28.64 3.50
C SER A 247 5.16 27.14 3.79
N PHE A 248 5.31 26.75 5.06
CA PHE A 248 5.35 25.34 5.47
C PHE A 248 4.15 24.52 4.95
N ASP A 249 2.94 25.08 5.01
CA ASP A 249 1.72 24.44 4.49
C ASP A 249 1.78 24.21 2.96
N GLN A 250 2.36 25.16 2.20
CA GLN A 250 2.60 24.96 0.77
C GLN A 250 3.68 23.91 0.50
N GLN A 251 4.73 23.83 1.33
CA GLN A 251 5.73 22.77 1.23
C GLN A 251 5.10 21.40 1.52
N CYS A 252 4.25 21.28 2.53
CA CYS A 252 3.49 20.05 2.80
C CYS A 252 2.62 19.64 1.61
N ARG A 253 1.85 20.55 1.02
CA ARG A 253 1.04 20.26 -0.19
C ARG A 253 1.89 19.79 -1.37
N PHE A 254 3.06 20.37 -1.56
CA PHE A 254 4.00 19.91 -2.57
C PHE A 254 4.51 18.49 -2.25
N CYS A 255 4.92 18.26 -1.01
CA CYS A 255 5.42 16.95 -0.55
C CYS A 255 4.35 15.85 -0.62
N GLU A 256 3.07 16.18 -0.41
CA GLU A 256 1.98 15.23 -0.58
C GLU A 256 1.97 14.63 -2.00
N LYS A 257 2.21 15.45 -3.03
CA LYS A 257 2.33 14.98 -4.42
C LYS A 257 3.67 14.33 -4.71
N GLU A 258 4.77 14.91 -4.26
CA GLU A 258 6.11 14.36 -4.49
C GLU A 258 6.29 12.98 -3.83
N SER A 259 5.67 12.76 -2.67
CA SER A 259 5.71 11.46 -1.97
C SER A 259 5.01 10.33 -2.74
N ILE A 260 3.97 10.66 -3.52
CA ILE A 260 3.30 9.73 -4.44
C ILE A 260 4.28 9.34 -5.53
N ASN A 261 4.91 10.33 -6.17
CA ASN A 261 5.88 10.09 -7.25
C ASN A 261 7.07 9.27 -6.75
N GLN A 262 7.59 9.59 -5.58
CA GLN A 262 8.65 8.80 -4.96
C GLN A 262 8.19 7.37 -4.63
N SER A 263 6.94 7.18 -4.22
CA SER A 263 6.36 5.85 -4.00
C SER A 263 6.23 5.05 -5.30
N LEU A 264 5.86 5.69 -6.42
CA LEU A 264 5.84 5.06 -7.74
C LEU A 264 7.23 4.59 -8.16
N LEU A 265 8.27 5.38 -7.88
CA LEU A 265 9.66 4.97 -8.11
C LEU A 265 10.09 3.82 -7.19
N ASN A 266 9.66 3.84 -5.93
CA ASN A 266 9.93 2.74 -5.00
C ASN A 266 9.29 1.42 -5.46
N LEU A 267 8.12 1.46 -6.12
CA LEU A 267 7.49 0.28 -6.74
C LEU A 267 8.39 -0.36 -7.81
N LEU A 268 9.18 0.43 -8.55
CA LEU A 268 10.13 -0.09 -9.53
C LEU A 268 11.37 -0.75 -8.88
N SER A 269 11.58 -0.58 -7.56
CA SER A 269 12.64 -1.32 -6.84
C SER A 269 12.30 -2.80 -6.61
N TYR A 270 11.07 -3.22 -6.91
CA TYR A 270 10.62 -4.60 -6.82
C TYR A 270 10.74 -5.28 -8.19
N PRO A 271 11.66 -6.27 -8.37
CA PRO A 271 11.95 -6.82 -9.70
C PRO A 271 10.73 -7.40 -10.43
N TRP A 272 9.78 -7.98 -9.69
CA TRP A 272 8.56 -8.56 -10.25
C TRP A 272 7.45 -7.53 -10.56
N ILE A 273 7.53 -6.31 -10.01
CA ILE A 273 6.72 -5.17 -10.46
C ILE A 273 7.34 -4.61 -11.73
N GLU A 274 8.64 -4.28 -11.65
CA GLU A 274 9.39 -3.70 -12.76
C GLU A 274 9.28 -4.58 -14.03
N ASP A 275 9.38 -5.90 -13.89
CA ASP A 275 9.18 -6.83 -15.01
C ASP A 275 7.82 -6.70 -15.68
N ARG A 276 6.75 -6.63 -14.89
CA ARG A 276 5.40 -6.54 -15.43
C ARG A 276 5.12 -5.17 -16.03
N VAL A 277 5.68 -4.10 -15.48
CA VAL A 277 5.59 -2.76 -16.06
C VAL A 277 6.31 -2.73 -17.42
N ARG A 278 7.55 -3.25 -17.48
CA ARG A 278 8.32 -3.34 -18.73
C ARG A 278 7.63 -4.15 -19.81
N ARG A 279 6.83 -5.15 -19.42
CA ARG A 279 6.04 -6.01 -20.31
C ARG A 279 4.62 -5.48 -20.58
N GLU A 280 4.30 -4.28 -20.11
CA GLU A 280 2.98 -3.64 -20.27
C GLU A 280 1.82 -4.47 -19.67
N LEU A 281 2.12 -5.32 -18.68
CA LEU A 281 1.14 -6.14 -17.95
C LEU A 281 0.67 -5.49 -16.64
N LEU A 282 1.29 -4.37 -16.26
CA LEU A 282 1.01 -3.63 -15.03
C LEU A 282 1.28 -2.14 -15.26
N SER A 283 0.32 -1.29 -14.94
CA SER A 283 0.46 0.17 -14.97
C SER A 283 0.55 0.74 -13.56
N LEU A 284 1.38 1.77 -13.37
CA LEU A 284 1.58 2.46 -12.10
C LEU A 284 0.99 3.87 -12.18
N HIS A 285 0.12 4.22 -11.24
CA HIS A 285 -0.63 5.48 -11.25
C HIS A 285 -0.50 6.22 -9.92
N GLY A 286 -0.37 7.54 -10.02
CA GLY A 286 -0.53 8.45 -8.90
C GLY A 286 -1.93 9.07 -8.91
N GLY A 287 -2.49 9.28 -7.72
CA GLY A 287 -3.73 10.01 -7.53
C GLY A 287 -3.61 10.97 -6.35
N TYR A 288 -4.15 12.18 -6.46
CA TYR A 288 -4.19 13.15 -5.38
C TYR A 288 -5.61 13.63 -5.14
N TYR A 289 -6.18 13.25 -4.00
CA TYR A 289 -7.52 13.68 -3.59
C TYR A 289 -7.46 14.92 -2.70
N ASN A 290 -7.99 16.04 -3.19
CA ASN A 290 -8.16 17.24 -2.39
C ASN A 290 -9.58 17.29 -1.83
N PHE A 291 -9.75 16.88 -0.58
CA PHE A 291 -11.07 16.90 0.07
C PHE A 291 -11.55 18.30 0.45
N ASN A 292 -10.70 19.32 0.41
CA ASN A 292 -11.13 20.68 0.73
C ASN A 292 -12.04 21.26 -0.37
N ASN A 293 -11.86 20.82 -1.61
CA ASN A 293 -12.64 21.27 -2.77
C ASN A 293 -13.23 20.12 -3.59
N CYS A 294 -13.13 18.88 -3.09
CA CYS A 294 -13.61 17.66 -3.74
C CYS A 294 -13.04 17.46 -5.16
N SER A 295 -11.77 17.78 -5.38
CA SER A 295 -11.09 17.50 -6.65
C SER A 295 -10.16 16.29 -6.56
N PHE A 296 -9.96 15.62 -7.69
CA PHE A 296 -9.05 14.50 -7.82
C PHE A 296 -8.13 14.68 -9.03
N GLU A 297 -6.83 14.61 -8.80
CA GLU A 297 -5.82 14.60 -9.87
C GLU A 297 -5.34 13.16 -10.08
N LYS A 298 -5.24 12.70 -11.32
CA LYS A 298 -4.70 11.37 -11.65
C LYS A 298 -3.58 11.51 -12.66
N TRP A 299 -2.55 10.68 -12.56
CA TRP A 299 -1.50 10.55 -13.57
C TRP A 299 -0.95 9.12 -13.63
N THR A 300 -0.31 8.76 -14.75
CA THR A 300 0.34 7.47 -14.98
C THR A 300 1.86 7.66 -15.07
N LEU A 301 2.64 6.78 -14.47
CA LEU A 301 4.11 6.79 -14.63
C LEU A 301 4.49 6.41 -16.06
N ASP A 302 5.33 7.21 -16.70
CA ASP A 302 5.87 6.94 -18.02
C ASP A 302 7.22 6.20 -17.92
N PHE A 303 7.15 4.87 -17.78
CA PHE A 303 8.32 4.02 -17.53
C PHE A 303 9.41 4.14 -18.61
N GLU A 304 9.05 4.27 -19.89
CA GLU A 304 10.02 4.36 -20.98
C GLU A 304 10.85 5.65 -20.96
N ARG A 305 10.26 6.73 -20.42
CA ARG A 305 10.91 8.05 -20.33
C ARG A 305 11.56 8.31 -18.98
N CYS A 306 11.36 7.43 -18.00
CA CYS A 306 12.10 7.45 -16.74
C CYS A 306 13.55 7.01 -16.98
N ASN A 307 14.49 7.93 -16.80
CA ASN A 307 15.90 7.62 -16.94
C ASN A 307 16.43 7.07 -15.60
N VAL A 308 16.63 5.75 -15.51
CA VAL A 308 17.11 5.07 -14.27
C VAL A 308 18.65 5.02 -14.24
N LYS A 309 19.34 5.94 -14.92
CA LYS A 309 20.81 5.98 -14.91
C LYS A 309 21.32 6.76 -13.69
N GLU A 310 22.39 6.25 -13.12
CA GLU A 310 22.98 6.60 -11.83
C GLU A 310 23.06 8.11 -11.57
N GLU A 311 22.68 8.51 -10.35
CA GLU A 311 22.61 9.90 -9.82
C GLU A 311 21.34 10.69 -10.16
N GLY A 312 20.18 10.11 -9.82
CA GLY A 312 18.92 10.83 -9.65
C GLY A 312 17.82 10.30 -10.57
N ILE A 313 16.88 9.54 -10.00
CA ILE A 313 15.72 9.08 -10.76
C ILE A 313 14.78 10.27 -10.96
N ASN A 314 14.82 10.85 -12.16
CA ASN A 314 13.77 11.75 -12.64
C ASN A 314 12.60 10.90 -13.12
N TYR A 315 11.42 11.14 -12.56
CA TYR A 315 10.19 10.52 -13.01
C TYR A 315 9.55 11.37 -14.10
N VAL A 316 8.94 10.70 -15.08
CA VAL A 316 8.09 11.33 -16.08
C VAL A 316 6.70 10.75 -15.91
N VAL A 317 5.68 11.61 -16.00
CA VAL A 317 4.28 11.19 -15.91
C VAL A 317 3.56 11.52 -17.22
N LYS A 318 2.55 10.73 -17.54
CA LYS A 318 1.66 10.88 -18.69
C LYS A 318 0.20 10.75 -18.26
N GLU A 319 -0.72 11.06 -19.17
CA GLU A 319 -2.18 10.92 -18.94
C GLU A 319 -2.61 11.60 -17.64
N GLN A 320 -2.21 12.86 -17.49
CA GLN A 320 -2.58 13.66 -16.34
C GLN A 320 -3.99 14.21 -16.55
N ASP A 321 -4.89 13.81 -15.65
CA ASP A 321 -6.30 14.15 -15.67
C ASP A 321 -6.68 14.89 -14.39
N PHE A 322 -7.60 15.85 -14.51
CA PHE A 322 -8.16 16.60 -13.40
C PHE A 322 -9.68 16.40 -13.35
N TRP A 323 -10.19 15.94 -12.22
CA TRP A 323 -11.61 15.70 -11.99
C TRP A 323 -12.10 16.68 -10.92
N SER A 324 -13.08 17.51 -11.26
CA SER A 324 -13.69 18.52 -10.38
C SER A 324 -15.16 18.71 -10.68
#